data_AF-A0A937QKQ4-F1
#
_entry.id   AF-A0A937QKQ4-F1
#
_cell.length_a   1.000
_cell.length_b   1.000
_cell.length_c   1.000
_cell.angle_alpha   90.00
_cell.angle_beta   90.00
_cell.angle_gamma   90.00
#
_symmetry.space_group_name_H-M   'P 1'
#
loop_
_entity.id
_entity.type
_entity.pdbx_description
1 polymer ?
#
loop_
_entity_poly.entity_id
_entity_poly.type
_entity_poly.pdbx_seq_one_letter_code
_entity_poly.pdbx_strand_id
1 'polypeptide(L)'
;MTNFHEGYSKFCRGWHVSGELRPLLARVYNLIHTSPVDLHALKEAVVSLMSFLCEAANRTDANCRAVDLFFMIDDHWSVRWGNLPHDFGGLLDDIGGALHDTVSAPAIAEDFASTPEQLRDRAKRLAV
;
A
#
# COMPACT_ATOMS: atom_id res chain seq x y z
N MET A 1 17.59 9.66 -0.12
CA MET A 1 16.15 9.80 0.17
C MET A 1 15.44 9.89 -1.16
N THR A 2 14.59 8.92 -1.46
CA THR A 2 13.82 8.93 -2.69
C THR A 2 12.51 9.65 -2.44
N ASN A 3 12.20 10.69 -3.23
CA ASN A 3 10.91 11.38 -3.09
C ASN A 3 9.77 10.58 -3.74
N PHE A 4 8.51 10.91 -3.44
CA PHE A 4 7.34 10.22 -3.99
C PHE A 4 7.41 10.04 -5.52
N HIS A 5 7.85 11.06 -6.26
CA HIS A 5 7.90 11.01 -7.72
C HIS A 5 8.90 9.97 -8.23
N GLU A 6 10.07 9.89 -7.60
CA GLU A 6 11.08 8.90 -7.94
C GLU A 6 10.60 7.49 -7.60
N GLY A 7 9.97 7.29 -6.44
CA GLY A 7 9.40 5.98 -6.06
C GLY A 7 8.26 5.53 -6.95
N TYR A 8 7.32 6.43 -7.24
CA TYR A 8 6.25 6.18 -8.21
C TYR A 8 6.82 5.89 -9.61
N SER A 9 7.86 6.61 -10.02
CA SER A 9 8.49 6.39 -11.32
C SER A 9 9.19 5.03 -11.41
N LYS A 10 9.86 4.60 -10.33
CA LYS A 10 10.57 3.32 -10.26
C LYS A 10 9.60 2.14 -10.33
N PHE A 11 8.50 2.20 -9.57
CA PHE A 11 7.64 1.02 -9.35
C PHE A 11 6.31 1.05 -10.12
N CYS A 12 5.85 2.22 -10.57
CA CYS A 12 4.52 2.36 -11.17
C CYS A 12 4.54 2.82 -12.64
N ARG A 13 5.63 3.43 -13.13
CA ARG A 13 5.64 4.09 -14.45
C ARG A 13 5.87 3.16 -15.66
N GLY A 14 6.15 1.87 -15.43
CA GLY A 14 6.42 0.90 -16.50
C GLY A 14 5.25 -0.02 -16.86
N TRP A 15 4.16 0.01 -16.09
CA TRP A 15 3.07 -0.97 -16.18
C TRP A 15 1.80 -0.24 -16.60
N HIS A 16 0.80 -0.97 -17.14
CA HIS A 16 -0.54 -0.41 -17.44
C HIS A 16 -1.31 -0.09 -16.15
N VAL A 17 -0.71 0.72 -15.27
CA VAL A 17 -1.22 1.13 -13.97
C VAL A 17 -2.32 2.17 -14.18
N SER A 18 -3.42 2.03 -13.45
CA SER A 18 -4.52 3.00 -13.44
C SER A 18 -4.03 4.38 -12.99
N GLY A 19 -4.48 5.43 -13.68
CA GLY A 19 -4.10 6.81 -13.34
C GLY A 19 -4.54 7.23 -11.93
N GLU A 20 -5.63 6.63 -11.45
CA GLU A 20 -6.22 6.80 -10.13
C GLU A 20 -5.33 6.28 -9.00
N LEU A 21 -4.36 5.40 -9.29
CA LEU A 21 -3.48 4.85 -8.27
C LEU A 21 -2.51 5.91 -7.72
N ARG A 22 -2.06 6.83 -8.57
CA ARG A 22 -1.10 7.88 -8.19
C ARG A 22 -1.59 8.75 -7.02
N PRO A 23 -2.79 9.37 -7.07
CA PRO A 23 -3.27 10.18 -5.95
C PRO A 23 -3.49 9.37 -4.67
N LEU A 24 -3.85 8.07 -4.76
CA LEU A 24 -4.02 7.20 -3.60
C LEU A 24 -2.69 6.91 -2.91
N LEU A 25 -1.66 6.53 -3.67
CA LEU A 25 -0.30 6.31 -3.13
C LEU A 25 0.30 7.60 -2.58
N ALA A 26 0.12 8.73 -3.28
CA ALA A 26 0.60 10.03 -2.81
C ALA A 26 -0.01 10.41 -1.46
N ARG A 27 -1.30 10.13 -1.25
CA ARG A 27 -1.98 10.43 0.02
C ARG A 27 -1.37 9.64 1.17
N VAL A 28 -1.17 8.32 1.01
CA VAL A 28 -0.54 7.48 2.05
C VAL A 28 0.89 7.95 2.32
N TYR A 29 1.69 8.16 1.27
CA TYR A 29 3.06 8.66 1.39
C TYR A 29 3.13 9.96 2.16
N ASN A 30 2.32 10.95 1.81
CA ASN A 30 2.36 12.25 2.45
C ASN A 30 1.98 12.18 3.93
N LEU A 31 0.97 11.39 4.29
CA LEU A 31 0.50 11.23 5.67
C LEU A 31 1.54 10.57 6.57
N ILE A 32 2.29 9.60 6.06
CA ILE A 32 3.37 8.94 6.82
C ILE A 32 4.51 9.92 7.11
N HIS A 33 4.69 10.94 6.27
CA HIS A 33 5.73 11.96 6.43
C HIS A 33 5.25 13.23 7.17
N THR A 34 4.01 13.28 7.67
CA THR A 34 3.58 14.38 8.55
C THR A 34 4.14 14.19 9.96
N SER A 35 4.36 15.30 10.67
CA SER A 35 4.81 15.28 12.07
C SER A 35 3.94 16.23 12.90
N PRO A 36 3.08 15.71 13.82
CA PRO A 36 2.83 14.28 14.07
C PRO A 36 2.09 13.59 12.91
N VAL A 37 2.14 12.25 12.88
CA VAL A 37 1.33 11.45 11.95
C VAL A 37 -0.13 11.47 12.41
N ASP A 38 -1.04 11.83 11.51
CA ASP A 38 -2.48 11.67 11.73
C ASP A 38 -2.87 10.22 11.41
N LEU A 39 -2.98 9.41 12.46
CA LEU A 39 -3.29 7.98 12.34
C LEU A 39 -4.69 7.72 11.80
N HIS A 40 -5.66 8.59 12.10
CA HIS A 40 -7.01 8.48 11.57
C HIS A 40 -7.01 8.72 10.06
N ALA A 41 -6.38 9.80 9.61
CA ALA A 41 -6.25 10.10 8.18
C ALA A 41 -5.43 9.03 7.44
N LEU A 42 -4.36 8.51 8.06
CA LEU A 42 -3.54 7.44 7.48
C LEU A 42 -4.36 6.15 7.30
N LYS A 43 -5.12 5.76 8.33
CA LYS A 43 -6.04 4.62 8.26
C LYS A 43 -7.02 4.78 7.10
N GLU A 44 -7.68 5.93 6.98
CA GLU A 44 -8.62 6.17 5.88
C GLU A 44 -7.94 6.12 4.50
N ALA A 45 -6.71 6.63 4.39
CA ALA A 45 -5.95 6.60 3.16
C ALA A 45 -5.60 5.16 2.75
N VAL A 46 -5.14 4.33 3.68
CA VAL A 46 -4.85 2.90 3.43
C VAL A 46 -6.13 2.14 3.09
N VAL A 47 -7.24 2.39 3.80
CA VAL A 47 -8.55 1.80 3.48
C VAL A 47 -8.99 2.19 2.07
N SER A 48 -8.81 3.44 1.67
CA SER A 48 -9.17 3.92 0.32
C SER A 48 -8.33 3.22 -0.75
N LEU A 49 -7.01 3.11 -0.54
CA LEU A 49 -6.10 2.42 -1.45
C LEU A 49 -6.46 0.93 -1.61
N MET A 50 -6.71 0.22 -0.51
CA MET A 50 -7.09 -1.19 -0.56
C MET A 50 -8.49 -1.39 -1.15
N SER A 51 -9.43 -0.47 -0.86
CA SER A 51 -10.79 -0.53 -1.44
C SER A 51 -10.76 -0.37 -2.96
N PHE A 52 -9.90 0.52 -3.48
CA PHE A 52 -9.65 0.63 -4.91
C PHE A 52 -9.22 -0.73 -5.51
N LEU A 53 -8.26 -1.43 -4.88
CA LEU A 53 -7.82 -2.76 -5.35
C LEU A 53 -8.83 -3.89 -5.15
N CYS A 54 -9.85 -3.71 -4.29
CA CYS A 54 -10.95 -4.69 -4.15
C CYS A 54 -11.90 -4.65 -5.35
N GLU A 55 -11.97 -3.53 -6.09
CA GLU A 55 -12.85 -3.41 -7.24
C GLU A 55 -12.30 -4.26 -8.39
N ALA A 56 -13.15 -5.12 -8.99
CA ALA A 56 -12.74 -6.04 -10.05
C ALA A 56 -12.05 -5.35 -11.25
N ALA A 57 -12.47 -4.13 -11.59
CA ALA A 57 -11.86 -3.34 -12.67
C ALA A 57 -10.43 -2.86 -12.34
N ASN A 58 -10.10 -2.75 -11.05
CA ASN A 58 -8.85 -2.18 -10.55
C ASN A 58 -7.92 -3.25 -9.94
N ARG A 59 -8.43 -4.46 -9.68
CA ARG A 59 -7.68 -5.65 -9.26
C ARG A 59 -6.90 -6.27 -10.42
N THR A 60 -5.96 -5.51 -10.96
CA THR A 60 -5.09 -5.93 -12.06
C THR A 60 -3.70 -6.27 -11.54
N ASP A 61 -2.98 -7.16 -12.23
CA ASP A 61 -1.59 -7.50 -11.87
C ASP A 61 -0.70 -6.24 -11.83
N ALA A 62 -0.90 -5.32 -12.79
CA ALA A 62 -0.21 -4.05 -12.83
C ALA A 62 -0.46 -3.18 -11.59
N ASN A 63 -1.70 -3.03 -11.15
CA ASN A 63 -2.02 -2.23 -9.97
C ASN A 63 -1.55 -2.90 -8.68
N CYS A 64 -1.84 -4.19 -8.49
CA CYS A 64 -1.44 -4.94 -7.31
C CYS A 64 0.08 -4.93 -7.14
N ARG A 65 0.84 -5.19 -8.20
CA ARG A 65 2.30 -5.18 -8.15
C ARG A 65 2.88 -3.79 -7.99
N ALA A 66 2.29 -2.76 -8.60
CA ALA A 66 2.72 -1.38 -8.40
C ALA A 66 2.59 -0.96 -6.94
N VAL A 67 1.49 -1.32 -6.26
CA VAL A 67 1.31 -1.07 -4.83
C VAL A 67 2.30 -1.89 -4.01
N ASP A 68 2.37 -3.20 -4.25
CA ASP A 68 3.30 -4.10 -3.55
C ASP A 68 4.73 -3.57 -3.57
N LEU A 69 5.27 -3.30 -4.76
CA LEU A 69 6.64 -2.79 -4.94
C LEU A 69 6.84 -1.40 -4.34
N PHE A 70 5.80 -0.57 -4.28
CA PHE A 70 5.88 0.75 -3.65
C PHE A 70 6.01 0.67 -2.12
N PHE A 71 5.39 -0.34 -1.49
CA PHE A 71 5.48 -0.61 -0.05
C PHE A 71 6.57 -1.61 0.32
N MET A 72 7.09 -2.38 -0.64
CA MET A 72 8.21 -3.28 -0.45
C MET A 72 9.41 -2.51 0.11
N ILE A 73 9.93 -3.02 1.24
CA ILE A 73 10.93 -2.35 2.05
C ILE A 73 12.25 -2.26 1.27
N ASP A 74 12.53 -1.08 0.71
CA ASP A 74 13.81 -0.64 0.16
C ASP A 74 14.14 0.73 0.79
N ASP A 75 15.35 1.27 0.56
CA ASP A 75 15.84 2.58 1.05
C ASP A 75 14.99 3.81 0.59
N HIS A 76 13.83 3.57 -0.03
CA HIS A 76 12.84 4.56 -0.46
C HIS A 76 12.16 5.27 0.70
N TRP A 77 11.71 4.53 1.72
CA TRP A 77 11.08 5.11 2.89
C TRP A 77 12.18 5.54 3.85
N SER A 78 12.60 6.79 3.70
CA SER A 78 13.61 7.43 4.54
C SER A 78 13.33 7.34 6.05
N VAL A 79 12.06 7.16 6.39
CA VAL A 79 11.56 6.87 7.71
C VAL A 79 10.99 5.47 7.64
N ARG A 80 11.73 4.46 8.14
CA ARG A 80 11.11 3.16 8.46
C ARG A 80 9.88 3.44 9.33
N TRP A 81 8.88 2.56 9.29
CA TRP A 81 7.65 2.65 10.09
C TRP A 81 7.85 2.82 11.61
N GLY A 82 9.07 2.97 12.13
CA GLY A 82 9.39 3.12 13.54
C GLY A 82 8.74 4.31 14.25
N ASN A 83 8.17 5.28 13.53
CA ASN A 83 7.34 6.33 14.12
C ASN A 83 5.84 5.98 14.15
N LEU A 84 5.44 4.88 13.50
CA LEU A 84 4.07 4.39 13.49
C LEU A 84 3.87 3.36 14.61
N PRO A 85 2.64 3.22 15.14
CA PRO A 85 2.29 2.08 15.97
C PRO A 85 2.60 0.76 15.26
N HIS A 86 2.98 -0.26 16.04
CA HIS A 86 3.37 -1.59 15.53
C HIS A 86 2.35 -2.16 14.52
N ASP A 87 1.05 -2.03 14.80
CA ASP A 87 0.00 -2.59 13.95
C ASP A 87 -0.11 -1.86 12.60
N PHE A 88 0.20 -0.57 12.55
CA PHE A 88 0.30 0.18 11.29
C PHE A 88 1.52 -0.26 10.50
N GLY A 89 2.69 -0.34 11.14
CA GLY A 89 3.92 -0.79 10.49
C GLY A 89 3.76 -2.18 9.87
N GLY A 90 3.27 -3.15 10.66
CA GLY A 90 3.03 -4.50 10.18
C GLY A 90 1.96 -4.59 9.08
N LEU A 91 0.97 -3.68 9.04
CA LEU A 91 0.02 -3.63 7.92
C LEU A 91 0.71 -3.17 6.63
N LEU A 92 1.56 -2.14 6.71
CA LEU A 92 2.28 -1.62 5.54
C LEU A 92 3.33 -2.62 5.03
N ASP A 93 3.96 -3.37 5.93
CA ASP A 93 4.85 -4.48 5.58
C ASP A 93 4.10 -5.57 4.78
N ASP A 94 2.91 -5.96 5.23
CA ASP A 94 2.11 -7.01 4.56
C ASP A 94 1.52 -6.55 3.21
N ILE A 95 1.34 -5.23 3.01
CA ILE A 95 1.02 -4.66 1.69
C ILE A 95 2.18 -4.87 0.71
N GLY A 96 3.43 -4.74 1.18
CA GLY A 96 4.64 -4.93 0.38
C GLY A 96 5.16 -6.38 0.31
N GLY A 97 4.37 -7.36 0.76
CA GLY A 97 4.77 -8.76 0.86
C GLY A 97 4.28 -9.62 -0.31
N ALA A 98 2.97 -9.91 -0.34
CA ALA A 98 2.35 -10.84 -1.30
C ALA A 98 1.12 -10.25 -2.01
N LEU A 99 0.96 -8.92 -2.02
CA LEU A 99 -0.17 -8.27 -2.69
C LEU A 99 -0.10 -8.49 -4.21
N HIS A 100 1.10 -8.53 -4.79
CA HIS A 100 1.30 -8.80 -6.21
C HIS A 100 0.78 -10.17 -6.68
N ASP A 101 0.72 -11.16 -5.78
CA ASP A 101 0.22 -12.51 -6.10
C ASP A 101 -1.31 -12.59 -6.19
N THR A 102 -2.03 -11.54 -5.79
CA THR A 102 -3.50 -11.49 -5.76
C THR A 102 -4.16 -11.92 -7.08
N VAL A 103 -3.51 -11.68 -8.22
CA VAL A 103 -4.06 -12.01 -9.55
C VAL A 103 -3.52 -13.33 -10.08
N SER A 104 -2.20 -13.54 -10.03
CA SER A 104 -1.56 -14.73 -10.61
C SER A 104 -1.60 -15.96 -9.71
N ALA A 105 -1.64 -15.78 -8.39
CA ALA A 105 -1.59 -16.83 -7.39
C ALA A 105 -2.42 -16.45 -6.14
N PRO A 106 -3.76 -16.28 -6.27
CA PRO A 106 -4.61 -15.78 -5.20
C PRO A 106 -4.55 -16.60 -3.90
N ALA A 107 -4.32 -17.91 -3.99
CA ALA A 107 -4.14 -18.77 -2.82
C ALA A 107 -2.90 -18.40 -1.98
N ILE A 108 -1.81 -17.97 -2.64
CA ILE A 108 -0.60 -17.50 -1.95
C ILE A 108 -0.92 -16.19 -1.22
N ALA A 109 -1.52 -15.22 -1.93
CA ALA A 109 -1.92 -13.96 -1.31
C ALA A 109 -2.89 -14.16 -0.13
N GLU A 110 -3.79 -15.14 -0.22
CA GLU A 110 -4.72 -15.50 0.86
C GLU A 110 -4.02 -16.10 2.08
N ASP A 111 -3.08 -17.05 1.86
CA ASP A 111 -2.31 -17.71 2.92
C ASP A 111 -1.45 -16.72 3.73
N PHE A 112 -0.94 -15.68 3.07
CA PHE A 112 -0.19 -14.58 3.69
C PHE A 112 -1.08 -13.44 4.21
N ALA A 113 -2.41 -13.55 4.10
CA ALA A 113 -3.37 -12.51 4.46
C ALA A 113 -3.18 -11.16 3.73
N SER A 114 -2.64 -11.21 2.51
CA SER A 114 -2.27 -10.06 1.66
C SER A 114 -3.24 -9.78 0.52
N THR A 115 -4.42 -10.43 0.48
CA THR A 115 -5.45 -10.00 -0.49
C THR A 115 -5.93 -8.56 -0.18
N PRO A 116 -6.33 -7.77 -1.18
CA PRO A 116 -6.93 -6.45 -0.99
C PRO A 116 -8.01 -6.40 0.09
N GLU A 117 -8.90 -7.38 0.14
CA GLU A 117 -9.97 -7.43 1.13
C GLU A 117 -9.44 -7.68 2.54
N GLN A 118 -8.53 -8.64 2.72
CA GLN A 118 -7.93 -8.93 4.02
C GLN A 118 -7.16 -7.72 4.57
N LEU A 119 -6.35 -7.07 3.73
CA LEU A 119 -5.59 -5.87 4.08
C LEU A 119 -6.53 -4.68 4.39
N ARG A 120 -7.57 -4.45 3.58
CA ARG A 120 -8.59 -3.42 3.84
C ARG A 120 -9.29 -3.65 5.17
N ASP A 121 -9.73 -4.87 5.44
CA ASP A 121 -10.53 -5.17 6.62
C ASP A 121 -9.65 -5.17 7.89
N ARG A 122 -8.37 -5.52 7.77
CA ARG A 122 -7.38 -5.25 8.82
C ARG A 122 -7.17 -3.75 9.05
N ALA A 123 -6.99 -2.95 8.01
CA ALA A 123 -6.86 -1.50 8.12
C ALA A 123 -8.05 -0.87 8.85
N LYS A 124 -9.29 -1.30 8.53
CA LYS A 124 -10.51 -0.84 9.22
C LYS A 124 -10.52 -1.14 10.72
N ARG A 125 -9.88 -2.22 11.16
CA ARG A 125 -9.82 -2.66 12.57
C ARG A 125 -8.72 -1.99 13.39
N LEU A 126 -7.81 -1.23 12.77
CA LEU A 126 -6.78 -0.49 13.50
C LEU A 126 -7.41 0.49 14.49
N ALA A 127 -6.93 0.48 15.73
CA ALA A 127 -7.23 1.49 16.72
C ALA A 127 -6.45 2.76 16.39
N VAL A 128 -7.14 3.91 16.35
CA VAL A 128 -6.58 5.23 16.04
C VAL A 128 -7.07 6.25 17.04
#